data_AF-K9VZ84-F1
#
_entry.id   AF-K9VZ84-F1
#
_cell.length_a   1.000
_cell.length_b   1.000
_cell.length_c   1.000
_cell.angle_alpha   90.00
_cell.angle_beta   90.00
_cell.angle_gamma   90.00
#
_symmetry.space_group_name_H-M   'P 1'
#
loop_
_entity.id
_entity.type
_entity.pdbx_description
1 polymer ?
#
loop_
_entity_poly.entity_id
_entity_poly.type
_entity_poly.pdbx_seq_one_letter_code
_entity_poly.pdbx_strand_id
1 'polypeptide(L)'
;MMEKPLDPTISLEISQQIKSKAKSPYKNAHKAVLLIEGAIYVQGFIAFAGAPYKPVEHSWLELKDRIADPTLPHLEKNPEEIWYFPAQRLTVKQLKAALEEAQEDYPEDEPLPVYGDAPYEYYGDLMLGGREYQNAYLEAEAKCQELNKPKSQKPK
;
A
#
# COMPACT_ATOMS: atom_id res chain seq x y z
N MET A 1 -3.57 -13.06 -12.92
CA MET A 1 -3.11 -11.67 -12.71
C MET A 1 -1.60 -11.68 -12.76
N MET A 2 -0.97 -10.83 -13.58
CA MET A 2 0.49 -10.70 -13.57
C MET A 2 0.86 -9.79 -12.41
N GLU A 3 1.60 -10.33 -11.44
CA GLU A 3 2.23 -9.50 -10.40
C GLU A 3 3.26 -8.60 -11.08
N LYS A 4 3.07 -7.27 -10.95
CA LYS A 4 4.03 -6.30 -11.48
C LYS A 4 5.26 -6.33 -10.57
N PRO A 5 6.49 -6.47 -11.11
CA PRO A 5 7.69 -6.46 -10.29
C PRO A 5 7.90 -5.09 -9.65
N LEU A 6 8.34 -5.08 -8.40
CA LEU A 6 8.86 -3.87 -7.75
C LEU A 6 10.17 -3.46 -8.42
N ASP A 7 10.31 -2.18 -8.73
CA ASP A 7 11.54 -1.58 -9.25
C ASP A 7 12.21 -0.75 -8.12
N PRO A 8 13.27 -1.27 -7.47
CA PRO A 8 13.91 -0.60 -6.34
C PRO A 8 14.64 0.69 -6.74
N THR A 9 15.14 0.76 -7.97
CA THR A 9 15.89 1.93 -8.47
C THR A 9 14.96 3.13 -8.59
N ILE A 10 13.84 2.97 -9.30
CA ILE A 10 12.89 4.07 -9.44
C ILE A 10 12.22 4.44 -8.10
N SER A 11 12.00 3.44 -7.24
CA SER A 11 11.48 3.64 -5.88
C SER A 11 12.40 4.57 -5.06
N LEU A 12 13.72 4.36 -5.15
CA LEU A 12 14.72 5.20 -4.48
C LEU A 12 14.80 6.61 -5.07
N GLU A 13 14.80 6.73 -6.39
CA GLU A 13 14.84 8.04 -7.08
C GLU A 13 13.65 8.92 -6.70
N ILE A 14 12.44 8.36 -6.78
CA ILE A 14 11.20 9.05 -6.39
C ILE A 14 11.25 9.43 -4.91
N SER A 15 11.65 8.49 -4.05
CA SER A 15 11.78 8.69 -2.60
C SER A 15 12.64 9.91 -2.26
N GLN A 16 13.79 10.06 -2.94
CA GLN A 16 14.68 11.21 -2.78
C GLN A 16 14.04 12.50 -3.29
N GLN A 17 13.41 12.47 -4.46
CA GLN A 17 12.78 13.64 -5.09
C GLN A 17 11.66 14.21 -4.22
N ILE A 18 10.80 13.36 -3.65
CA ILE A 18 9.67 13.80 -2.80
C ILE A 18 10.07 14.05 -1.34
N LYS A 19 11.31 13.72 -0.96
CA LYS A 19 11.79 13.68 0.43
C LYS A 19 10.85 12.84 1.31
N SER A 20 10.72 11.57 0.94
CA SER A 20 9.80 10.63 1.57
C SER A 20 10.05 10.47 3.07
N LYS A 21 9.00 10.09 3.81
CA LYS A 21 9.06 9.87 5.27
C LYS A 21 8.64 8.46 5.63
N ALA A 22 9.36 7.82 6.55
CA ALA A 22 9.15 6.42 6.94
C ALA A 22 7.72 6.06 7.35
N LYS A 23 7.08 6.91 8.17
CA LYS A 23 5.73 6.65 8.72
C LYS A 23 4.62 7.34 7.94
N SER A 24 4.80 7.53 6.63
CA SER A 24 3.81 8.28 5.82
C SER A 24 3.65 7.70 4.42
N PRO A 25 3.37 6.39 4.27
CA PRO A 25 3.31 5.74 2.96
C PRO A 25 2.27 6.36 2.02
N TYR A 26 1.07 6.66 2.52
CA TYR A 26 0.02 7.34 1.75
C TYR A 26 0.45 8.71 1.23
N LYS A 27 1.05 9.54 2.10
CA LYS A 27 1.54 10.87 1.71
C LYS A 27 2.71 10.78 0.73
N ASN A 28 3.58 9.79 0.87
CA ASN A 28 4.69 9.56 -0.05
C ASN A 28 4.17 9.18 -1.44
N ALA A 29 3.26 8.21 -1.53
CA ALA A 29 2.65 7.78 -2.78
C ALA A 29 1.82 8.90 -3.44
N HIS A 30 1.06 9.68 -2.66
CA HIS A 30 0.35 10.84 -3.18
C HIS A 30 1.31 11.89 -3.78
N LYS A 31 2.39 12.25 -3.10
CA LYS A 31 3.39 13.17 -3.68
C LYS A 31 4.02 12.60 -4.95
N ALA A 32 4.30 11.30 -4.95
CA ALA A 32 4.95 10.64 -6.07
C ALA A 32 4.05 10.56 -7.32
N VAL A 33 2.77 10.24 -7.16
CA VAL A 33 1.84 10.12 -8.30
C VAL A 33 1.66 11.45 -9.05
N LEU A 34 1.83 12.58 -8.36
CA LEU A 34 1.77 13.92 -8.96
C LEU A 34 2.97 14.26 -9.85
N LEU A 35 4.09 13.53 -9.70
CA LEU A 35 5.31 13.78 -10.45
C LEU A 35 5.43 12.90 -11.71
N ILE A 36 4.70 11.79 -11.76
CA ILE A 36 4.84 10.78 -12.81
C ILE A 36 3.57 10.71 -13.62
N GLU A 37 3.66 11.16 -14.87
CA GLU A 37 2.55 11.09 -15.79
C GLU A 37 2.14 9.64 -16.07
N GLY A 38 0.84 9.36 -16.00
CA GLY A 38 0.29 8.02 -16.22
C GLY A 38 0.50 7.04 -15.07
N ALA A 39 1.10 7.43 -13.95
CA ALA A 39 1.15 6.62 -12.75
C ALA A 39 -0.24 6.48 -12.11
N ILE A 40 -0.48 5.32 -11.52
CA ILE A 40 -1.69 5.02 -10.75
C ILE A 40 -1.31 4.98 -9.28
N TYR A 41 -2.02 5.76 -8.46
CA TYR A 41 -1.93 5.68 -7.01
C TYR A 41 -2.62 4.41 -6.55
N VAL A 42 -1.94 3.61 -5.73
CA VAL A 42 -2.48 2.37 -5.19
C VAL A 42 -2.39 2.37 -3.69
N GLN A 43 -3.47 1.98 -3.03
CA GLN A 43 -3.49 1.71 -1.58
C GLN A 43 -3.94 0.28 -1.33
N GLY A 44 -3.46 -0.30 -0.24
CA GLY A 44 -3.77 -1.66 0.16
C GLY A 44 -2.80 -2.11 1.24
N PHE A 45 -2.29 -3.33 1.11
CA PHE A 45 -1.47 -3.94 2.14
C PHE A 45 -0.15 -4.46 1.57
N ILE A 46 0.88 -4.44 2.40
CA ILE A 46 2.11 -5.21 2.18
C ILE A 46 2.23 -6.34 3.20
N ALA A 47 2.80 -7.45 2.77
CA ALA A 47 3.20 -8.56 3.64
C ALA A 47 4.69 -8.82 3.47
N PHE A 48 5.36 -9.19 4.56
CA PHE A 48 6.74 -9.64 4.59
C PHE A 48 6.97 -10.53 5.82
N ALA A 49 8.08 -11.25 5.86
CA ALA A 49 8.39 -12.14 6.98
C ALA A 49 8.88 -11.35 8.22
N GLY A 50 8.57 -11.88 9.41
CA GLY A 50 8.90 -11.30 10.71
C GLY A 50 7.87 -10.29 11.21
N ALA A 51 8.24 -9.56 12.27
CA ALA A 51 7.38 -8.53 12.87
C ALA A 51 6.94 -7.49 11.81
N PRO A 52 5.66 -7.09 11.78
CA PRO A 52 4.67 -7.25 12.85
C PRO A 52 3.83 -8.55 12.79
N TYR A 53 4.18 -9.52 11.94
CA TYR A 53 3.45 -10.79 11.76
C TYR A 53 2.01 -10.64 11.26
N LYS A 54 1.67 -9.46 10.74
CA LYS A 54 0.36 -9.11 10.19
C LYS A 54 0.52 -8.20 8.97
N PRO A 55 -0.50 -8.08 8.11
CA PRO A 55 -0.49 -7.13 7.01
C PRO A 55 -0.22 -5.71 7.50
N VAL A 56 0.53 -4.94 6.71
CA VAL A 56 0.79 -3.53 6.97
C VAL A 56 0.09 -2.69 5.90
N GLU A 57 -0.77 -1.80 6.35
CA GLU A 57 -1.41 -0.79 5.50
C GLU A 57 -0.37 0.10 4.81
N HIS A 58 -0.50 0.23 3.49
CA HIS A 58 0.54 0.83 2.67
C HIS A 58 0.00 1.40 1.36
N SER A 59 0.84 2.20 0.70
CA SER A 59 0.53 2.78 -0.60
C SER A 59 1.78 2.95 -1.45
N TRP A 60 1.60 2.76 -2.76
CA TRP A 60 2.65 2.75 -3.77
C TRP A 60 2.09 3.25 -5.11
N LEU A 61 2.96 3.25 -6.13
CA LEU A 61 2.58 3.55 -7.50
C LEU A 61 2.60 2.30 -8.36
N GLU A 62 1.55 2.11 -9.13
CA GLU A 62 1.58 1.22 -10.29
C GLU A 62 1.93 2.03 -11.55
N LEU A 63 3.04 1.66 -12.18
CA LEU A 63 3.42 2.13 -13.51
C LEU A 63 2.95 1.11 -14.56
N LYS A 64 3.32 1.34 -15.83
CA LYS A 64 2.88 0.51 -16.96
C LYS A 64 3.21 -0.98 -16.76
N ASP A 65 4.44 -1.29 -16.38
CA ASP A 65 4.99 -2.66 -16.33
C ASP A 65 5.62 -3.02 -14.97
N ARG A 66 5.57 -2.11 -13.99
CA ARG A 66 6.27 -2.25 -12.70
C ARG A 66 5.57 -1.49 -11.57
N ILE A 67 5.97 -1.79 -10.35
CA ILE A 67 5.60 -1.05 -9.14
C ILE A 67 6.76 -0.15 -8.72
N ALA A 68 6.43 1.04 -8.23
CA ALA A 68 7.37 1.92 -7.56
C ALA A 68 6.83 2.25 -6.16
N ASP A 69 7.61 1.97 -5.13
CA ASP A 69 7.24 2.24 -3.74
C ASP A 69 8.15 3.34 -3.16
N PRO A 70 7.68 4.60 -3.08
CA PRO A 70 8.48 5.69 -2.57
C PRO A 70 8.82 5.57 -1.07
N THR A 71 8.20 4.62 -0.36
CA THR A 71 8.48 4.32 1.05
C THR A 71 9.46 3.17 1.21
N LEU A 72 9.79 2.45 0.13
CA LEU A 72 10.70 1.29 0.14
C LEU A 72 12.00 1.51 0.91
N PRO A 73 12.73 2.65 0.76
CA PRO A 73 13.98 2.86 1.48
C PRO A 73 13.85 2.90 3.00
N HIS A 74 12.64 3.10 3.52
CA HIS A 74 12.34 3.14 4.95
C HIS A 74 11.78 1.83 5.51
N LEU A 75 11.50 0.85 4.66
CA LEU A 75 10.96 -0.44 5.08
C LEU A 75 12.04 -1.35 5.69
N GLU A 76 13.31 -1.10 5.37
CA GLU A 76 14.46 -1.92 5.82
C GLU A 76 14.26 -3.41 5.50
N LYS A 77 13.62 -3.70 4.36
CA LYS A 77 13.38 -5.05 3.82
C LYS A 77 14.01 -5.22 2.46
N ASN A 78 14.35 -6.46 2.12
CA ASN A 78 14.76 -6.78 0.76
C ASN A 78 13.54 -6.64 -0.17
N PRO A 79 13.66 -5.94 -1.31
CA PRO A 79 12.55 -5.74 -2.24
C PRO A 79 11.87 -7.04 -2.71
N GLU A 80 12.63 -8.12 -2.86
CA GLU A 80 12.14 -9.44 -3.26
C GLU A 80 11.34 -10.17 -2.16
N GLU A 81 11.40 -9.68 -0.92
CA GLU A 81 10.71 -10.22 0.25
C GLU A 81 9.48 -9.40 0.65
N ILE A 82 9.01 -8.51 -0.24
CA ILE A 82 7.82 -7.69 -0.01
C ILE A 82 6.75 -8.10 -1.04
N TRP A 83 5.58 -8.49 -0.52
CA TRP A 83 4.41 -8.81 -1.32
C TRP A 83 3.40 -7.68 -1.22
N TYR A 84 2.87 -7.24 -2.36
CA TYR A 84 1.95 -6.10 -2.47
C TYR A 84 0.54 -6.59 -2.82
N PHE A 85 -0.44 -6.19 -2.01
CA PHE A 85 -1.86 -6.59 -2.12
C PHE A 85 -2.71 -5.34 -2.38
N PRO A 86 -2.97 -5.00 -3.65
CA PRO A 86 -3.69 -3.80 -4.02
C PRO A 86 -5.17 -3.89 -3.65
N ALA A 87 -5.66 -2.94 -2.87
CA ALA A 87 -7.07 -2.81 -2.54
C ALA A 87 -7.79 -1.82 -3.47
N GLN A 88 -7.18 -0.67 -3.73
CA GLN A 88 -7.78 0.38 -4.54
C GLN A 88 -6.74 1.03 -5.46
N ARG A 89 -7.18 1.35 -6.67
CA ARG A 89 -6.37 2.01 -7.71
C ARG A 89 -7.06 3.29 -8.14
N LEU A 90 -6.36 4.41 -8.03
CA LEU A 90 -6.87 5.73 -8.35
C LEU A 90 -5.94 6.41 -9.36
N THR A 91 -6.52 6.89 -10.45
CA THR A 91 -5.85 7.90 -11.29
C THR A 91 -5.65 9.18 -10.49
N VAL A 92 -4.71 10.03 -10.91
CA VAL A 92 -4.51 11.36 -10.28
C VAL A 92 -5.82 12.15 -10.21
N LYS A 93 -6.67 12.07 -11.24
CA LYS A 93 -7.98 12.75 -11.26
C LYS A 93 -8.92 12.22 -10.18
N GLN A 94 -9.02 10.89 -10.05
CA GLN A 94 -9.87 10.26 -9.03
C GLN A 94 -9.35 10.52 -7.62
N LEU A 95 -8.03 10.46 -7.42
CA LEU A 95 -7.41 10.77 -6.13
C LEU A 95 -7.71 12.21 -5.71
N LYS A 96 -7.54 13.19 -6.60
CA LYS A 96 -7.86 14.59 -6.28
C LYS A 96 -9.32 14.79 -5.88
N ALA A 97 -10.25 14.21 -6.65
CA ALA A 97 -11.67 14.29 -6.33
C ALA A 97 -11.98 13.69 -4.95
N ALA A 98 -11.41 12.52 -4.64
CA ALA A 98 -11.61 11.88 -3.34
C ALA A 98 -11.01 12.70 -2.17
N LEU A 99 -9.86 13.33 -2.38
CA LEU A 99 -9.26 14.20 -1.36
C LEU A 99 -10.04 15.49 -1.15
N GLU A 100 -10.59 16.07 -2.22
CA GLU A 100 -11.46 17.26 -2.16
C GLU A 100 -12.76 16.95 -1.39
N GLU A 101 -13.43 15.86 -1.73
CA GLU A 101 -14.64 15.39 -1.05
C GLU A 101 -14.40 15.15 0.45
N ALA A 102 -13.33 14.42 0.80
CA ALA A 102 -13.00 14.14 2.20
C ALA A 102 -12.69 15.42 2.99
N GLN A 103 -12.02 16.40 2.37
CA GLN A 103 -11.67 17.67 3.00
C GLN A 103 -12.89 18.60 3.15
N GLU A 104 -13.87 18.53 2.25
CA GLU A 104 -15.13 19.27 2.36
C GLU A 104 -16.01 18.72 3.48
N ASP A 105 -16.12 17.39 3.59
CA ASP A 105 -16.94 16.73 4.61
C ASP A 105 -16.31 16.83 6.02
N TYR A 106 -14.98 16.70 6.11
CA TYR A 106 -14.24 16.65 7.37
C TYR A 106 -12.97 17.52 7.31
N PRO A 107 -13.08 18.85 7.40
CA PRO A 107 -11.96 19.75 7.17
C PRO A 107 -10.81 19.65 8.18
N GLU A 108 -11.08 19.09 9.36
CA GLU A 108 -10.10 18.91 10.43
C GLU A 108 -9.39 17.55 10.37
N ASP A 109 -9.84 16.62 9.53
CA ASP A 109 -9.29 15.26 9.42
C ASP A 109 -8.23 15.15 8.32
N GLU A 110 -7.31 14.19 8.43
CA GLU A 110 -6.37 13.92 7.34
C GLU A 110 -7.10 13.19 6.20
N PRO A 111 -7.06 13.70 4.95
CA PRO A 111 -7.85 13.14 3.84
C PRO A 111 -7.27 11.82 3.27
N LEU A 112 -6.22 11.28 3.88
CA LEU A 112 -5.57 10.04 3.49
C LEU A 112 -5.51 9.07 4.68
N PRO A 113 -5.70 7.76 4.45
CA PRO A 113 -5.98 7.10 3.17
C PRO A 113 -7.42 7.34 2.65
N VAL A 114 -7.66 7.03 1.37
CA VAL A 114 -8.98 7.19 0.76
C VAL A 114 -9.80 5.92 1.03
N TYR A 115 -10.69 5.94 2.00
CA TYR A 115 -11.63 4.83 2.15
C TYR A 115 -12.74 4.99 1.10
N GLY A 116 -13.01 3.92 0.32
CA GLY A 116 -14.05 3.95 -0.72
C GLY A 116 -15.47 4.10 -0.16
N ASP A 117 -16.47 3.98 -1.02
CA ASP A 117 -17.87 4.24 -0.65
C ASP A 117 -18.34 3.41 0.56
N ALA A 118 -19.12 4.05 1.43
CA ALA A 118 -19.85 3.40 2.50
C ALA A 118 -20.78 2.28 1.95
N PRO A 119 -21.08 1.22 2.73
CA PRO A 119 -20.79 1.05 4.15
C PRO A 119 -19.37 0.52 4.43
N TYR A 120 -18.71 1.11 5.43
CA TYR A 120 -17.43 0.61 5.94
C TYR A 120 -17.64 -0.69 6.72
N GLU A 121 -16.86 -1.72 6.41
CA GLU A 121 -16.88 -2.98 7.15
C GLU A 121 -15.81 -2.95 8.25
N TYR A 122 -16.23 -3.07 9.51
CA TYR A 122 -15.31 -3.14 10.64
C TYR A 122 -14.93 -4.61 10.91
N TYR A 123 -13.63 -4.89 11.10
CA TYR A 123 -13.16 -6.20 11.56
C TYR A 123 -12.26 -6.04 12.79
N GLY A 124 -12.80 -6.42 13.96
CA GLY A 124 -12.19 -6.06 15.25
C GLY A 124 -12.20 -4.53 15.42
N ASP A 125 -11.04 -3.97 15.76
CA ASP A 125 -10.86 -2.51 15.88
C ASP A 125 -10.43 -1.84 14.54
N LEU A 126 -10.29 -2.60 13.46
CA LEU A 126 -9.80 -2.10 12.17
C LEU A 126 -10.98 -1.77 11.24
N MET A 127 -11.11 -0.50 10.86
CA MET A 127 -12.03 -0.10 9.78
C MET A 127 -11.41 -0.55 8.45
N LEU A 128 -11.93 -1.63 7.87
CA LEU A 128 -11.61 -1.99 6.50
C LEU A 128 -12.54 -1.16 5.60
N GLY A 129 -12.04 -0.68 4.46
CA GLY A 129 -12.89 -0.03 3.46
C GLY A 129 -13.95 -0.99 2.89
N GLY A 130 -14.38 -0.74 1.65
CA GLY A 130 -15.26 -1.68 0.96
C GLY A 130 -14.64 -3.08 0.77
N ARG A 131 -15.43 -3.98 0.17
CA ARG A 131 -15.08 -5.40 -0.07
C ARG A 131 -13.69 -5.64 -0.66
N GLU A 132 -13.19 -4.72 -1.46
CA GLU A 132 -11.89 -4.83 -2.13
C GLU A 132 -10.73 -4.69 -1.12
N TYR A 133 -10.91 -3.83 -0.12
CA TYR A 133 -10.00 -3.68 1.01
C TYR A 133 -10.00 -4.93 1.88
N GLN A 134 -11.18 -5.51 2.13
CA GLN A 134 -11.31 -6.76 2.86
C GLN A 134 -10.61 -7.92 2.15
N ASN A 135 -10.83 -8.07 0.84
CA ASN A 135 -10.17 -9.12 0.05
C ASN A 135 -8.64 -8.97 0.10
N ALA A 136 -8.13 -7.76 -0.13
CA ALA A 136 -6.70 -7.49 -0.08
C ALA A 136 -6.10 -7.75 1.32
N TYR A 137 -6.83 -7.41 2.39
CA TYR A 137 -6.41 -7.72 3.76
C TYR A 137 -6.32 -9.24 3.98
N LEU A 138 -7.36 -10.00 3.61
CA LEU A 138 -7.40 -11.45 3.82
C LEU A 138 -6.30 -12.18 3.01
N GLU A 139 -6.05 -11.75 1.78
CA GLU A 139 -4.95 -12.27 0.96
C GLU A 139 -3.58 -11.95 1.59
N ALA A 140 -3.38 -10.72 2.05
CA ALA A 140 -2.16 -10.32 2.74
C ALA A 140 -1.98 -11.08 4.06
N GLU A 141 -3.06 -11.30 4.81
CA GLU A 141 -3.04 -12.04 6.08
C GLU A 141 -2.66 -13.50 5.86
N ALA A 142 -3.26 -14.14 4.86
CA ALA A 142 -2.89 -15.50 4.45
C ALA A 142 -1.40 -15.56 4.06
N LYS A 143 -0.88 -14.55 3.36
CA LYS A 143 0.54 -14.49 3.02
C LYS A 143 1.43 -14.28 4.25
N CYS A 144 1.07 -13.40 5.17
CA CYS A 144 1.78 -13.24 6.44
C CYS A 144 1.83 -14.57 7.23
N GLN A 145 0.73 -15.31 7.29
CA GLN A 145 0.69 -16.62 7.93
C GLN A 145 1.61 -17.62 7.22
N GLU A 146 1.61 -17.66 5.89
CA GLU A 146 2.51 -18.52 5.10
C GLU A 146 3.99 -18.23 5.40
N LEU A 147 4.39 -16.95 5.36
CA LEU A 147 5.78 -16.51 5.55
C LEU A 147 6.32 -16.76 6.96
N ASN A 148 5.43 -16.77 7.96
CA ASN A 148 5.79 -16.89 9.37
C ASN A 148 5.48 -18.26 9.97
N LYS A 149 5.03 -19.23 9.17
CA LYS A 149 4.87 -20.62 9.64
C LYS A 149 6.22 -21.16 10.12
N PRO A 150 6.29 -21.78 11.31
CA PRO A 150 7.48 -22.51 11.72
C PRO A 150 7.79 -23.56 10.67
N LYS A 151 8.98 -23.53 10.08
CA LYS A 151 9.43 -24.63 9.21
C LYS A 151 9.46 -25.88 10.07
N SER A 152 8.47 -26.76 9.91
CA SER A 152 8.48 -28.07 10.58
C SER A 152 9.83 -28.73 10.28
N GLN A 153 10.60 -29.01 11.33
CA GLN A 153 11.87 -29.71 11.21
C GLN A 153 11.64 -30.98 10.40
N LYS A 154 12.40 -31.16 9.31
CA LYS A 154 12.50 -32.47 8.67
C LYS A 154 12.92 -33.47 9.75
N PRO A 155 12.19 -34.57 9.96
CA PRO A 155 12.70 -35.63 10.83
C PRO A 155 14.05 -36.08 10.26
N LYS A 156 15.05 -36.17 11.14
CA LYS A 156 16.37 -36.75 10.85
C LYS A 156 16.24 -38.22 10.46
#